data_AF-A0A257XHK6-F1
#
_entry.id   AF-A0A257XHK6-F1
#
_cell.length_a   1.000
_cell.length_b   1.000
_cell.length_c   1.000
_cell.angle_alpha   90.00
_cell.angle_beta   90.00
_cell.angle_gamma   90.00
#
_symmetry.space_group_name_H-M   'P 1'
#
loop_
_entity.id
_entity.type
_entity.pdbx_description
1 polymer ?
#
loop_
_entity_poly.entity_id
_entity_poly.type
_entity_poly.pdbx_seq_one_letter_code
_entity_poly.pdbx_strand_id
1 'polypeptide(L)'
;MELHGARCGAGCRTPAGCDRAAAGSALQVRSQCDQMTEELSRVQTLLHEAINGLTASFHSMQAETTDQRTTALALTSGDGNGQFDFESFVEETSGTMQRVVDSVVQNSKLGMELVELTEGIARETESVRSLLGEIGGISKQTNLLALNAAIEAARAGEAGRGFAVVADEVRTLSSRTSEFSQQIVTLVDRVQANVKLTEHALANLAGQDMTFALESKQRVESVVRGLETLHQRRQRSIETLGESVERVDGAVATAVTSLQFQDMTSQLIGHVQRRIGNVDDVMKAMHDMSAAAVLGQDMTAHARRVDEATGRLRAADNNNPVAQSAFREGEIELF
;
A
#
# COMPACT_ATOMS: atom_id res chain seq x y z
N MET A 1 79.37 21.92 -42.40
CA MET A 1 79.21 21.59 -40.98
C MET A 1 77.86 20.93 -40.79
N GLU A 2 77.70 19.71 -40.30
CA GLU A 2 78.59 18.57 -40.07
C GLU A 2 77.62 17.38 -40.12
N LEU A 3 77.83 16.44 -41.05
CA LEU A 3 77.14 15.16 -41.06
C LEU A 3 77.55 14.40 -39.78
N HIS A 4 76.69 14.42 -38.77
CA HIS A 4 76.86 13.58 -37.58
C HIS A 4 76.55 12.14 -37.96
N GLY A 5 77.63 11.37 -38.14
CA GLY A 5 77.62 9.94 -38.28
C GLY A 5 77.02 9.28 -37.04
N ALA A 6 75.79 8.80 -37.17
CA ALA A 6 75.25 7.78 -36.28
C ALA A 6 75.98 6.47 -36.58
N ARG A 7 76.92 6.12 -35.70
CA ARG A 7 77.65 4.86 -35.69
C ARG A 7 76.65 3.68 -35.71
N CYS A 8 76.68 2.88 -36.78
CA CYS A 8 76.19 1.52 -36.75
C CYS A 8 76.91 0.74 -35.65
N GLY A 9 76.17 0.36 -34.60
CA GLY A 9 76.60 -0.66 -33.63
C GLY A 9 76.87 -1.99 -34.33
N ALA A 10 77.86 -2.71 -33.84
CA ALA A 10 78.58 -3.81 -34.49
C ALA A 10 77.77 -5.13 -34.64
N GLY A 11 76.67 -5.12 -35.41
CA GLY A 11 75.83 -6.31 -35.65
C GLY A 11 75.49 -6.64 -37.11
N CYS A 12 75.78 -5.77 -38.08
CA CYS A 12 75.41 -6.00 -39.48
C CYS A 12 76.58 -5.66 -40.41
N ARG A 13 77.25 -6.67 -40.98
CA ARG A 13 78.36 -6.47 -41.94
C ARG A 13 78.20 -7.21 -43.26
N THR A 14 76.99 -7.64 -43.63
CA THR A 14 76.68 -8.17 -44.97
C THR A 14 75.30 -7.70 -45.43
N PRO A 15 75.05 -7.52 -46.74
CA PRO A 15 73.71 -7.22 -47.28
C PRO A 15 72.65 -8.19 -46.73
N ALA A 16 73.00 -9.47 -46.63
CA ALA A 16 72.18 -10.53 -46.04
C ALA A 16 71.79 -10.33 -44.56
N GLY A 17 72.58 -9.58 -43.78
CA GLY A 17 72.27 -9.25 -42.38
C GLY A 17 71.23 -8.15 -42.24
N CYS A 18 71.28 -7.13 -43.11
CA CYS A 18 70.27 -6.07 -43.16
C CYS A 18 68.91 -6.61 -43.64
N ASP A 19 68.92 -7.52 -44.62
CA ASP A 19 67.70 -8.18 -45.12
C ASP A 19 67.02 -9.03 -44.04
N ARG A 20 67.79 -9.75 -43.20
CA ARG A 20 67.23 -10.51 -42.07
C ARG A 20 66.61 -9.61 -41.00
N ALA A 21 67.24 -8.49 -40.68
CA ALA A 21 66.72 -7.54 -39.69
C ALA A 21 65.44 -6.83 -40.20
N ALA A 22 65.41 -6.45 -41.47
CA ALA A 22 64.23 -5.87 -42.13
C ALA A 22 63.07 -6.87 -42.22
N ALA A 23 63.34 -8.12 -42.60
CA ALA A 23 62.34 -9.18 -42.64
C ALA A 23 61.77 -9.51 -41.25
N GLY A 24 62.62 -9.56 -40.21
CA GLY A 24 62.19 -9.76 -38.83
C GLY A 24 61.31 -8.63 -38.31
N SER A 25 61.65 -7.37 -38.63
CA SER A 25 60.86 -6.20 -38.25
C SER A 25 59.51 -6.15 -38.98
N ALA A 26 59.47 -6.53 -40.26
CA ALA A 26 58.23 -6.60 -41.03
C ALA A 26 57.26 -7.68 -40.50
N LEU A 27 57.79 -8.85 -40.12
CA LEU A 27 57.01 -9.90 -39.48
C LEU A 27 56.47 -9.46 -38.11
N GLN A 28 57.26 -8.72 -37.33
CA GLN A 28 56.82 -8.17 -36.04
C GLN A 28 55.70 -7.14 -36.22
N VAL A 29 55.84 -6.20 -37.16
CA VAL A 29 54.80 -5.19 -37.45
C VAL A 29 53.51 -5.84 -37.96
N ARG A 30 53.61 -6.88 -38.78
CA ARG A 30 52.45 -7.64 -39.24
C ARG A 30 51.74 -8.37 -38.11
N SER A 31 52.51 -9.02 -37.23
CA SER A 31 51.96 -9.61 -35.99
C SER A 31 51.25 -8.57 -35.11
N GLN A 32 51.77 -7.34 -35.02
CA GLN A 32 51.08 -6.23 -34.34
C GLN A 32 49.77 -5.82 -35.06
N CYS A 33 49.76 -5.75 -36.39
CA CYS A 33 48.53 -5.43 -37.15
C CYS A 33 47.45 -6.50 -36.97
N ASP A 34 47.84 -7.79 -36.95
CA ASP A 34 46.94 -8.90 -36.68
C ASP A 34 46.37 -8.81 -35.24
N GLN A 35 47.23 -8.57 -34.24
CA GLN A 35 46.82 -8.38 -32.85
C GLN A 35 45.87 -7.18 -32.68
N MET A 36 46.18 -6.03 -33.28
CA MET A 36 45.32 -4.84 -33.21
C MET A 36 43.96 -5.09 -33.88
N THR A 37 43.92 -5.86 -34.96
CA THR A 37 42.66 -6.22 -35.63
C THR A 37 41.81 -7.14 -34.75
N GLU A 38 42.43 -8.13 -34.11
CA GLU A 38 41.77 -9.02 -33.15
C GLU A 38 41.23 -8.26 -31.93
N GLU A 39 42.04 -7.37 -31.35
CA GLU A 39 41.63 -6.51 -30.22
C GLU A 39 40.47 -5.59 -30.61
N LEU A 40 40.52 -4.94 -31.78
CA LEU A 40 39.42 -4.09 -32.25
C LEU A 40 38.14 -4.88 -32.51
N SER A 41 38.24 -6.09 -33.08
CA SER A 41 37.09 -6.99 -33.27
C SER A 41 36.47 -7.40 -31.93
N ARG A 42 37.33 -7.68 -30.92
CA ARG A 42 36.89 -7.98 -29.56
C ARG A 42 36.21 -6.78 -28.90
N VAL A 43 36.77 -5.58 -29.03
CA VAL A 43 36.16 -4.33 -28.52
C VAL A 43 34.81 -4.09 -29.18
N GLN A 44 34.71 -4.27 -30.50
CA GLN A 44 33.45 -4.11 -31.23
C GLN A 44 32.38 -5.10 -30.75
N THR A 45 32.75 -6.35 -30.52
CA THR A 45 31.84 -7.39 -30.02
C THR A 45 31.35 -7.05 -28.60
N LEU A 46 32.27 -6.70 -27.70
CA LEU A 46 31.94 -6.32 -26.31
C LEU A 46 31.04 -5.07 -26.26
N LEU A 47 31.31 -4.07 -27.09
CA LEU A 47 30.46 -2.89 -27.19
C LEU A 47 29.06 -3.23 -27.71
N HIS A 48 28.96 -4.06 -28.75
CA HIS A 48 27.67 -4.46 -29.30
C HIS A 48 26.82 -5.24 -28.29
N GLU A 49 27.42 -6.19 -27.58
CA GLU A 49 26.74 -6.96 -26.53
C GLU A 49 26.30 -6.08 -25.36
N ALA A 50 27.18 -5.20 -24.87
CA ALA A 50 26.86 -4.28 -23.78
C ALA A 50 25.68 -3.35 -24.14
N ILE A 51 25.63 -2.87 -25.38
CA ILE A 51 24.61 -1.92 -25.82
C ILE A 51 23.27 -2.61 -26.07
N ASN A 52 23.28 -3.81 -26.66
CA ASN A 52 22.07 -4.61 -26.76
C ASN A 52 21.49 -4.91 -25.36
N GLY A 53 22.35 -5.23 -24.39
CA GLY A 53 21.96 -5.42 -22.99
C GLY A 53 21.36 -4.16 -22.35
N LEU A 54 21.98 -2.99 -22.55
CA LEU A 54 21.46 -1.71 -22.06
C LEU A 54 20.12 -1.35 -22.71
N THR A 55 19.98 -1.53 -24.02
CA THR A 55 18.74 -1.27 -24.76
C THR A 55 17.59 -2.11 -24.22
N ALA A 56 17.83 -3.42 -24.03
CA ALA A 56 16.85 -4.32 -23.44
C ALA A 56 16.47 -3.87 -22.01
N SER A 57 17.44 -3.47 -21.19
CA SER A 57 17.18 -2.97 -19.84
C SER A 57 16.33 -1.70 -19.82
N PHE A 58 16.57 -0.76 -20.75
CA PHE A 58 15.78 0.47 -20.85
C PHE A 58 14.34 0.21 -21.31
N HIS A 59 14.13 -0.69 -22.27
CA HIS A 59 12.77 -1.11 -22.64
C HIS A 59 12.02 -1.79 -21.50
N SER A 60 12.69 -2.66 -20.73
CA SER A 60 12.09 -3.26 -19.54
C SER A 60 11.75 -2.20 -18.49
N MET A 61 12.64 -1.22 -18.25
CA MET A 61 12.37 -0.12 -17.32
C MET A 61 11.17 0.73 -17.77
N GLN A 62 11.03 1.00 -19.07
CA GLN A 62 9.89 1.72 -19.62
C GLN A 62 8.57 0.94 -19.43
N ALA A 63 8.60 -0.38 -19.62
CA ALA A 63 7.45 -1.24 -19.38
C ALA A 63 7.03 -1.24 -17.90
N GLU A 64 7.98 -1.40 -16.98
CA GLU A 64 7.71 -1.34 -15.53
C GLU A 64 7.21 0.04 -15.11
N THR A 65 7.76 1.12 -15.65
CA THR A 65 7.31 2.49 -15.35
C THR A 65 5.88 2.74 -15.84
N THR A 66 5.50 2.15 -16.98
CA THR A 66 4.13 2.21 -17.50
C THR A 66 3.15 1.40 -16.65
N ASP A 67 3.55 0.20 -16.19
CA ASP A 67 2.75 -0.63 -15.28
C ASP A 67 2.56 0.06 -13.91
N GLN A 68 3.63 0.66 -13.39
CA GLN A 68 3.61 1.43 -12.16
C GLN A 68 2.67 2.64 -12.26
N ARG A 69 2.68 3.36 -13.40
CA ARG A 69 1.74 4.47 -13.68
C ARG A 69 0.30 3.98 -13.70
N THR A 70 0.04 2.86 -14.38
CA THR A 70 -1.31 2.27 -14.48
C THR A 70 -1.84 1.85 -13.11
N THR A 71 -0.99 1.21 -12.30
CA THR A 71 -1.32 0.82 -10.93
C THR A 71 -1.57 2.04 -10.04
N ALA A 72 -0.75 3.09 -10.14
CA ALA A 72 -0.94 4.34 -9.40
C ALA A 72 -2.29 5.00 -9.75
N LEU A 73 -2.63 5.05 -11.04
CA LEU A 73 -3.92 5.54 -11.50
C LEU A 73 -5.08 4.66 -11.02
N ALA A 74 -4.93 3.33 -11.01
CA ALA A 74 -5.96 2.42 -10.49
C ALA A 74 -6.20 2.61 -8.98
N LEU A 75 -5.15 2.88 -8.20
CA LEU A 75 -5.25 3.21 -6.76
C LEU A 75 -5.98 4.53 -6.49
N THR A 76 -5.98 5.45 -7.46
CA THR A 76 -6.62 6.77 -7.37
C THR A 76 -8.03 6.75 -7.94
N SER A 77 -8.21 6.03 -9.05
CA SER A 77 -9.41 6.10 -9.88
C SER A 77 -10.42 5.02 -9.53
N GLY A 78 -10.06 4.05 -8.67
CA GLY A 78 -10.92 2.96 -8.25
C GLY A 78 -11.38 2.13 -9.45
N ASP A 79 -10.68 1.04 -9.73
CA ASP A 79 -11.00 0.15 -10.85
C ASP A 79 -12.49 -0.25 -10.89
N GLY A 80 -13.24 0.39 -11.79
CA GLY A 80 -14.37 -0.09 -12.57
C GLY A 80 -15.61 -0.70 -11.94
N ASN A 81 -15.63 -1.14 -10.67
CA ASN A 81 -16.76 -1.96 -10.21
C ASN A 81 -17.04 -1.95 -8.69
N GLY A 82 -16.36 -1.13 -7.90
CA GLY A 82 -16.54 -1.10 -6.46
C GLY A 82 -16.15 0.24 -5.88
N GLN A 83 -17.11 1.15 -5.83
CA GLN A 83 -17.03 2.44 -5.19
C GLN A 83 -16.73 2.29 -3.70
N PHE A 84 -15.45 2.15 -3.33
CA PHE A 84 -14.98 2.56 -2.00
C PHE A 84 -14.84 4.08 -2.03
N ASP A 85 -15.99 4.76 -2.15
CA ASP A 85 -16.05 6.20 -1.93
C ASP A 85 -15.82 6.43 -0.45
N PHE A 86 -14.58 6.84 -0.14
CA PHE A 86 -14.16 7.07 1.22
C PHE A 86 -15.05 8.12 1.89
N GLU A 87 -15.53 9.11 1.13
CA GLU A 87 -16.42 10.16 1.63
C GLU A 87 -17.79 9.58 2.01
N SER A 88 -18.39 8.78 1.13
CA SER A 88 -19.63 8.04 1.45
C SER A 88 -19.45 7.08 2.63
N PHE A 89 -18.30 6.40 2.76
CA PHE A 89 -18.02 5.52 3.90
C PHE A 89 -17.97 6.30 5.23
N VAL A 90 -17.31 7.46 5.23
CA VAL A 90 -17.23 8.34 6.40
C VAL A 90 -18.60 8.90 6.77
N GLU A 91 -19.37 9.33 5.78
CA GLU A 91 -20.72 9.86 5.98
C GLU A 91 -21.67 8.78 6.51
N GLU A 92 -21.66 7.58 5.92
CA GLU A 92 -22.50 6.46 6.37
C GLU A 92 -22.11 5.98 7.78
N THR A 93 -20.81 5.88 8.06
CA THR A 93 -20.31 5.46 9.38
C THR A 93 -20.71 6.47 10.46
N SER A 94 -20.48 7.77 10.19
CA SER A 94 -20.82 8.84 11.12
C SER A 94 -22.32 8.96 11.32
N GLY A 95 -23.10 8.88 10.24
CA GLY A 95 -24.55 8.90 10.28
C GLY A 95 -25.15 7.69 11.00
N THR A 96 -24.57 6.50 10.82
CA THR A 96 -24.99 5.29 11.55
C THR A 96 -24.69 5.40 13.04
N MET A 97 -23.50 5.90 13.41
CA MET A 97 -23.14 6.11 14.81
C MET A 97 -24.03 7.17 15.47
N GLN A 98 -24.39 8.23 14.75
CA GLN A 98 -25.34 9.23 15.23
C GLN A 98 -26.71 8.61 15.50
N ARG A 99 -27.23 7.78 14.59
CA ARG A 99 -28.50 7.06 14.79
C ARG A 99 -28.46 6.13 16.01
N VAL A 100 -27.34 5.47 16.27
CA VAL A 100 -27.16 4.64 17.47
C VAL A 100 -27.24 5.49 18.74
N VAL A 101 -26.55 6.63 18.77
CA VAL A 101 -26.62 7.56 19.91
C VAL A 101 -28.04 8.09 20.11
N ASP A 102 -28.71 8.51 19.04
CA ASP A 102 -30.09 9.00 19.11
C ASP A 102 -31.05 7.93 19.65
N SER A 103 -30.89 6.68 19.20
CA SER A 103 -31.68 5.54 19.69
C SER A 103 -31.44 5.28 21.18
N VAL A 104 -30.20 5.41 21.66
CA VAL A 104 -29.86 5.23 23.08
C VAL A 104 -30.42 6.37 23.92
N VAL A 105 -30.35 7.62 23.44
CA VAL A 105 -30.97 8.77 24.10
C VAL A 105 -32.49 8.56 24.21
N GLN A 106 -33.14 8.10 23.15
CA GLN A 106 -34.56 7.80 23.16
C GLN A 106 -34.92 6.68 24.14
N ASN A 107 -34.13 5.60 24.18
CA ASN A 107 -34.31 4.51 25.14
C ASN A 107 -34.12 4.97 26.58
N SER A 108 -33.14 5.84 26.85
CA SER A 108 -32.91 6.42 28.17
C SER A 108 -34.11 7.25 28.62
N LYS A 109 -34.69 8.06 27.71
CA LYS A 109 -35.92 8.82 27.98
C LYS A 109 -37.11 7.91 28.30
N LEU A 110 -37.34 6.87 27.49
CA LEU A 110 -38.38 5.87 27.76
C LEU A 110 -38.16 5.16 29.10
N GLY A 111 -36.90 4.87 29.45
CA GLY A 111 -36.53 4.35 30.75
C GLY A 111 -36.94 5.28 31.90
N MET A 112 -36.70 6.58 31.77
CA MET A 112 -37.13 7.57 32.77
C MET A 112 -38.66 7.67 32.90
N GLU A 113 -39.39 7.65 31.79
CA GLU A 113 -40.87 7.66 31.79
C GLU A 113 -41.42 6.41 32.50
N LEU A 114 -40.80 5.25 32.29
CA LEU A 114 -41.18 4.03 32.99
C LEU A 114 -40.88 4.08 34.48
N VAL A 115 -39.78 4.72 34.90
CA VAL A 115 -39.48 4.94 36.34
C VAL A 115 -40.63 5.69 37.01
N GLU A 116 -41.11 6.78 36.41
CA GLU A 116 -42.23 7.57 36.91
C GLU A 116 -43.52 6.73 37.05
N LEU A 117 -43.77 5.85 36.08
CA LEU A 117 -44.91 4.93 36.13
C LEU A 117 -44.78 3.92 37.29
N THR A 118 -43.60 3.33 37.49
CA THR A 118 -43.34 2.42 38.62
C THR A 118 -43.47 3.12 39.97
N GLU A 119 -43.04 4.38 40.10
CA GLU A 119 -43.27 5.18 41.31
C GLU A 119 -44.78 5.41 41.55
N GLY A 120 -45.55 5.61 40.49
CA GLY A 120 -47.02 5.64 40.53
C GLY A 120 -47.60 4.34 41.12
N ILE A 121 -47.20 3.19 40.58
CA ILE A 121 -47.64 1.88 41.06
C ILE A 121 -47.21 1.65 42.52
N ALA A 122 -46.01 2.08 42.91
CA ALA A 122 -45.54 1.98 44.28
C ALA A 122 -46.44 2.75 45.27
N ARG A 123 -46.87 3.96 44.89
CA ARG A 123 -47.80 4.79 45.69
C ARG A 123 -49.20 4.17 45.80
N GLU A 124 -49.72 3.64 44.70
CA GLU A 124 -51.02 2.94 44.70
C GLU A 124 -50.96 1.68 45.57
N THR A 125 -49.88 0.91 45.47
CA THR A 125 -49.66 -0.30 46.26
C THR A 125 -49.59 0.00 47.76
N GLU A 126 -48.96 1.11 48.15
CA GLU A 126 -48.93 1.58 49.55
C GLU A 126 -50.33 2.01 50.04
N SER A 127 -51.10 2.67 49.18
CA SER A 127 -52.48 3.06 49.49
C SER A 127 -53.36 1.83 49.73
N VAL A 128 -53.22 0.79 48.89
CA VAL A 128 -53.90 -0.50 49.08
C VAL A 128 -53.47 -1.16 50.40
N ARG A 129 -52.17 -1.12 50.75
CA ARG A 129 -51.70 -1.65 52.05
C ARG A 129 -52.38 -0.94 53.22
N SER A 130 -52.51 0.39 53.17
CA SER A 130 -53.20 1.17 54.21
C SER A 130 -54.67 0.74 54.38
N LEU A 131 -55.41 0.62 53.27
CA LEU A 131 -56.81 0.18 53.27
C LEU A 131 -56.96 -1.24 53.84
N LEU A 132 -56.04 -2.16 53.52
CA LEU A 132 -56.03 -3.50 54.10
C LEU A 132 -55.74 -3.49 55.61
N GLY A 133 -54.89 -2.57 56.06
CA GLY A 133 -54.66 -2.32 57.49
C GLY A 133 -55.94 -1.88 58.21
N GLU A 134 -56.71 -0.97 57.62
CA GLU A 134 -58.01 -0.53 58.13
C GLU A 134 -59.03 -1.68 58.16
N ILE A 135 -59.13 -2.49 57.09
CA ILE A 135 -60.00 -3.67 57.04
C ILE A 135 -59.62 -4.69 58.13
N GLY A 136 -58.33 -4.89 58.37
CA GLY A 136 -57.83 -5.71 59.47
C GLY A 136 -58.25 -5.16 60.84
N GLY A 137 -58.22 -3.84 61.01
CA GLY A 137 -58.72 -3.13 62.19
C GLY A 137 -60.23 -3.33 62.39
N ILE A 138 -61.03 -3.14 61.34
CA ILE A 138 -62.49 -3.36 61.35
C ILE A 138 -62.79 -4.83 61.70
N SER A 139 -62.12 -5.78 61.06
CA SER A 139 -62.31 -7.21 61.33
C SER A 139 -62.03 -7.57 62.80
N LYS A 140 -61.00 -6.98 63.40
CA LYS A 140 -60.71 -7.15 64.84
C LYS A 140 -61.81 -6.56 65.72
N GLN A 141 -62.31 -5.37 65.39
CA GLN A 141 -63.41 -4.74 66.13
C GLN A 141 -64.72 -5.55 66.01
N THR A 142 -65.08 -6.00 64.81
CA THR A 142 -66.26 -6.84 64.58
C THR A 142 -66.14 -8.18 65.32
N ASN A 143 -64.95 -8.78 65.34
CA ASN A 143 -64.69 -9.99 66.13
C ASN A 143 -64.88 -9.76 67.65
N LEU A 144 -64.46 -8.61 68.18
CA LEU A 144 -64.69 -8.24 69.58
C LEU A 144 -66.17 -7.96 69.89
N LEU A 145 -66.88 -7.29 68.98
CA LEU A 145 -68.33 -7.06 69.09
C LEU A 145 -69.11 -8.38 69.09
N ALA A 146 -68.74 -9.30 68.19
CA ALA A 146 -69.32 -10.63 68.10
C ALA A 146 -69.05 -11.45 69.37
N LEU A 147 -67.85 -11.36 69.93
CA LEU A 147 -67.51 -11.99 71.21
C LEU A 147 -68.38 -11.45 72.35
N ASN A 148 -68.54 -10.13 72.46
CA ASN A 148 -69.40 -9.52 73.46
C ASN A 148 -70.87 -9.94 73.29
N ALA A 149 -71.35 -10.04 72.04
CA ALA A 149 -72.69 -10.52 71.74
C ALA A 149 -72.89 -12.00 72.10
N ALA A 150 -71.88 -12.85 71.86
CA ALA A 150 -71.91 -14.26 72.25
C ALA A 150 -71.96 -14.42 73.78
N ILE A 151 -71.22 -13.61 74.53
CA ILE A 151 -71.25 -13.57 76.00
C ILE A 151 -72.65 -13.17 76.49
N GLU A 152 -73.25 -12.12 75.93
CA GLU A 152 -74.57 -11.66 76.36
C GLU A 152 -75.70 -12.63 75.95
N ALA A 153 -75.56 -13.29 74.80
CA ALA A 153 -76.46 -14.36 74.37
C ALA A 153 -76.40 -15.57 75.31
N ALA A 154 -75.21 -15.96 75.78
CA ALA A 154 -75.06 -17.00 76.79
C ALA A 154 -75.68 -16.58 78.14
N ARG A 155 -75.58 -15.30 78.49
CA ARG A 155 -76.16 -14.72 79.71
C ARG A 155 -77.69 -14.72 79.72
N ALA A 156 -78.32 -14.59 78.54
CA ALA A 156 -79.77 -14.65 78.36
C ALA A 156 -80.34 -16.09 78.36
N GLY A 157 -79.50 -17.14 78.46
CA GLY A 157 -79.92 -18.53 78.53
C GLY A 157 -80.69 -19.00 77.28
N GLU A 158 -81.82 -19.70 77.47
CA GLU A 158 -82.64 -20.23 76.36
C GLU A 158 -83.18 -19.13 75.42
N ALA A 159 -83.45 -17.91 75.94
CA ALA A 159 -83.92 -16.79 75.14
C ALA A 159 -82.84 -16.21 74.19
N GLY A 160 -81.55 -16.41 74.52
CA GLY A 160 -80.41 -15.91 73.74
C GLY A 160 -79.90 -16.87 72.68
N ARG A 161 -80.46 -18.07 72.57
CA ARG A 161 -79.89 -19.18 71.79
C ARG A 161 -79.78 -18.89 70.29
N GLY A 162 -80.73 -18.15 69.72
CA GLY A 162 -80.66 -17.68 68.32
C GLY A 162 -79.59 -16.60 68.10
N PHE A 163 -79.41 -15.70 69.07
CA PHE A 163 -78.37 -14.66 69.03
C PHE A 163 -76.96 -15.25 69.16
N ALA A 164 -76.80 -16.33 69.93
CA ALA A 164 -75.52 -17.03 70.06
C ALA A 164 -75.02 -17.57 68.71
N VAL A 165 -75.92 -18.18 67.91
CA VAL A 165 -75.57 -18.70 66.57
C VAL A 165 -75.15 -17.58 65.63
N VAL A 166 -75.88 -16.45 65.64
CA VAL A 166 -75.51 -15.29 64.81
C VAL A 166 -74.18 -14.69 65.25
N ALA A 167 -73.93 -14.60 66.56
CA ALA A 167 -72.67 -14.09 67.09
C ALA A 167 -71.47 -14.95 66.68
N ASP A 168 -71.58 -16.28 66.73
CA ASP A 168 -70.52 -17.19 66.27
C ASP A 168 -70.28 -17.11 64.74
N GLU A 169 -71.34 -16.94 63.94
CA GLU A 169 -71.21 -16.74 62.50
C GLU A 169 -70.48 -15.42 62.18
N VAL A 170 -70.83 -14.33 62.85
CA VAL A 170 -70.16 -13.03 62.71
C VAL A 170 -68.70 -13.11 63.15
N ARG A 171 -68.40 -13.86 64.22
CA ARG A 171 -67.03 -14.11 64.70
C ARG A 171 -66.21 -14.86 63.66
N THR A 172 -66.78 -15.93 63.09
CA THR A 172 -66.15 -16.73 62.02
C THR A 172 -65.90 -15.90 60.77
N LEU A 173 -66.89 -15.10 60.35
CA LEU A 173 -66.75 -14.20 59.20
C LEU A 173 -65.64 -13.17 59.44
N SER A 174 -65.59 -12.54 60.62
CA SER A 174 -64.56 -11.56 60.98
C SER A 174 -63.16 -12.17 60.98
N SER A 175 -63.00 -13.40 61.49
CA SER A 175 -61.73 -14.12 61.45
C SER A 175 -61.29 -14.44 60.02
N ARG A 176 -62.22 -14.90 59.17
CA ARG A 176 -61.94 -15.16 57.74
C ARG A 176 -61.58 -13.89 56.98
N THR A 177 -62.24 -12.76 57.27
CA THR A 177 -61.89 -11.47 56.67
C THR A 177 -60.50 -11.00 57.10
N SER A 178 -60.12 -11.20 58.36
CA SER A 178 -58.77 -10.89 58.83
C SER A 178 -57.70 -11.75 58.16
N GLU A 179 -57.96 -13.05 58.01
CA GLU A 179 -57.04 -13.97 57.31
C GLU A 179 -56.88 -13.58 55.84
N PHE A 180 -58.00 -13.31 55.15
CA PHE A 180 -57.99 -12.90 53.75
C PHE A 180 -57.25 -11.57 53.55
N SER A 181 -57.47 -10.59 54.44
CA SER A 181 -56.75 -9.31 54.41
C SER A 181 -55.24 -9.53 54.56
N GLN A 182 -54.81 -10.43 55.44
CA GLN A 182 -53.39 -10.74 55.62
C GLN A 182 -52.78 -11.40 54.37
N GLN A 183 -53.52 -12.29 53.70
CA GLN A 183 -53.08 -12.90 52.43
C GLN A 183 -52.91 -11.84 51.33
N ILE A 184 -53.83 -10.85 51.25
CA ILE A 184 -53.70 -9.76 50.28
C ILE A 184 -52.48 -8.89 50.62
N VAL A 185 -52.23 -8.56 51.90
CA VAL A 185 -51.02 -7.82 52.31
C VAL A 185 -49.76 -8.51 51.81
N THR A 186 -49.66 -9.84 51.96
CA THR A 186 -48.50 -10.59 51.43
C THR A 186 -48.37 -10.49 49.90
N LEU A 187 -49.47 -10.46 49.15
CA LEU A 187 -49.42 -10.23 47.71
C LEU A 187 -48.94 -8.81 47.37
N VAL A 188 -49.46 -7.80 48.07
CA VAL A 188 -49.11 -6.38 47.92
C VAL A 188 -47.61 -6.17 48.21
N ASP A 189 -47.08 -6.81 49.27
CA ASP A 189 -45.66 -6.76 49.61
C ASP A 189 -44.77 -7.33 48.48
N ARG A 190 -45.21 -8.43 47.84
CA ARG A 190 -44.52 -9.02 46.69
C ARG A 190 -44.55 -8.11 45.47
N VAL A 191 -45.68 -7.45 45.20
CA VAL A 191 -45.79 -6.45 44.12
C VAL A 191 -44.83 -5.30 44.38
N GLN A 192 -44.79 -4.76 45.60
CA GLN A 192 -43.90 -3.65 45.96
C GLN A 192 -42.41 -4.05 45.83
N ALA A 193 -42.06 -5.28 46.20
CA ALA A 193 -40.69 -5.80 45.99
C ALA A 193 -40.33 -5.89 44.50
N ASN A 194 -41.25 -6.37 43.66
CA ASN A 194 -41.03 -6.44 42.21
C ASN A 194 -40.88 -5.05 41.58
N VAL A 195 -41.69 -4.08 41.99
CA VAL A 195 -41.59 -2.70 41.52
C VAL A 195 -40.20 -2.11 41.81
N LYS A 196 -39.68 -2.30 43.03
CA LYS A 196 -38.32 -1.84 43.38
C LYS A 196 -37.23 -2.50 42.54
N LEU A 197 -37.37 -3.79 42.22
CA LEU A 197 -36.42 -4.49 41.34
C LEU A 197 -36.47 -3.92 39.92
N THR A 198 -37.66 -3.60 39.41
CA THR A 198 -37.84 -2.96 38.10
C THR A 198 -37.22 -1.56 38.07
N GLU A 199 -37.44 -0.73 39.10
CA GLU A 199 -36.84 0.60 39.21
C GLU A 199 -35.30 0.54 39.16
N HIS A 200 -34.70 -0.36 39.92
CA HIS A 200 -33.24 -0.54 39.93
C HIS A 200 -32.69 -1.01 38.57
N ALA A 201 -33.41 -1.91 37.88
CA ALA A 201 -33.00 -2.37 36.55
C ALA A 201 -33.06 -1.23 35.51
N LEU A 202 -34.11 -0.41 35.55
CA LEU A 202 -34.28 0.75 34.66
C LEU A 202 -33.22 1.83 34.88
N ALA A 203 -32.91 2.13 36.14
CA ALA A 203 -31.89 3.13 36.48
C ALA A 203 -30.50 2.73 35.93
N ASN A 204 -30.15 1.45 36.01
CA ASN A 204 -28.89 0.94 35.47
C ASN A 204 -28.85 0.99 33.93
N LEU A 205 -29.96 0.62 33.28
CA LEU A 205 -30.08 0.64 31.82
C LEU A 205 -29.91 2.05 31.27
N ALA A 206 -30.58 3.05 31.85
CA ALA A 206 -30.50 4.43 31.39
C ALA A 206 -29.09 5.05 31.55
N GLY A 207 -28.36 4.71 32.61
CA GLY A 207 -27.04 5.28 32.92
C GLY A 207 -25.88 4.62 32.16
N GLN A 208 -25.86 3.28 32.06
CA GLN A 208 -24.77 2.55 31.41
C GLN A 208 -24.83 2.67 29.88
N ASP A 209 -26.02 2.56 29.28
CA ASP A 209 -26.17 2.57 27.82
C ASP A 209 -25.71 3.91 27.22
N MET A 210 -26.04 5.03 27.88
CA MET A 210 -25.67 6.37 27.42
C MET A 210 -24.16 6.60 27.43
N THR A 211 -23.49 6.20 28.51
CA THR A 211 -22.02 6.32 28.62
C THR A 211 -21.34 5.48 27.55
N PHE A 212 -21.77 4.23 27.39
CA PHE A 212 -21.23 3.33 26.37
C PHE A 212 -21.43 3.84 24.93
N ALA A 213 -22.60 4.39 24.62
CA ALA A 213 -22.91 4.93 23.30
C ALA A 213 -22.04 6.15 22.96
N LEU A 214 -21.86 7.07 23.92
CA LEU A 214 -21.02 8.25 23.73
C LEU A 214 -19.54 7.89 23.56
N GLU A 215 -19.01 6.97 24.38
CA GLU A 215 -17.64 6.47 24.22
C GLU A 215 -17.44 5.78 22.88
N SER A 216 -18.41 4.96 22.46
CA SER A 216 -18.38 4.29 21.16
C SER A 216 -18.36 5.31 20.02
N LYS A 217 -19.16 6.38 20.12
CA LYS A 217 -19.17 7.46 19.14
C LYS A 217 -17.80 8.13 19.04
N GLN A 218 -17.20 8.50 20.17
CA GLN A 218 -15.88 9.12 20.19
C GLN A 218 -14.79 8.22 19.59
N ARG A 219 -14.84 6.91 19.87
CA ARG A 219 -13.91 5.94 19.28
C ARG A 219 -14.07 5.86 17.77
N VAL A 220 -15.29 5.78 17.27
CA VAL A 220 -15.58 5.75 15.82
C VAL A 220 -15.11 7.05 15.15
N GLU A 221 -15.40 8.21 15.73
CA GLU A 221 -14.91 9.51 15.23
C GLU A 221 -13.37 9.59 15.20
N SER A 222 -12.68 8.95 16.15
CA SER A 222 -11.22 8.87 16.14
C SER A 222 -10.70 7.98 15.01
N VAL A 223 -11.36 6.85 14.75
CA VAL A 223 -11.00 5.93 13.66
C VAL A 223 -11.21 6.59 12.29
N VAL A 224 -12.35 7.28 12.12
CA VAL A 224 -12.68 8.05 10.91
C VAL A 224 -11.61 9.10 10.61
N ARG A 225 -11.23 9.93 11.60
CA ARG A 225 -10.15 10.91 11.44
C ARG A 225 -8.80 10.27 11.11
N GLY A 226 -8.51 9.11 11.71
CA GLY A 226 -7.31 8.33 11.39
C GLY A 226 -7.30 7.86 9.93
N LEU A 227 -8.44 7.39 9.43
CA LEU A 227 -8.61 6.98 8.04
C LEU A 227 -8.52 8.15 7.06
N GLU A 228 -9.08 9.31 7.38
CA GLU A 228 -8.94 10.53 6.57
C GLU A 228 -7.47 10.91 6.39
N THR A 229 -6.71 10.87 7.48
CA THR A 229 -5.26 11.13 7.46
C THR A 229 -4.52 10.11 6.59
N LEU A 230 -4.89 8.82 6.68
CA LEU A 230 -4.31 7.78 5.84
C LEU A 230 -4.69 7.96 4.36
N HIS A 231 -5.92 8.37 4.07
CA HIS A 231 -6.39 8.65 2.71
C HIS A 231 -5.61 9.81 2.09
N GLN A 232 -5.46 10.93 2.81
CA GLN A 232 -4.65 12.07 2.36
C GLN A 232 -3.17 11.70 2.15
N ARG A 233 -2.59 10.91 3.06
CA ARG A 233 -1.20 10.41 2.91
C ARG A 233 -1.05 9.54 1.66
N ARG A 234 -2.01 8.64 1.42
CA ARG A 234 -2.03 7.78 0.23
C ARG A 234 -2.08 8.61 -1.05
N GLN A 235 -2.95 9.61 -1.09
CA GLN A 235 -3.09 10.51 -2.25
C GLN A 235 -1.77 11.22 -2.56
N ARG A 236 -1.13 11.80 -1.55
CA ARG A 236 0.17 12.47 -1.72
C ARG A 236 1.28 11.50 -2.16
N SER A 237 1.27 10.27 -1.65
CA SER A 237 2.22 9.24 -2.08
C SER A 237 2.03 8.88 -3.56
N ILE A 238 0.79 8.83 -4.05
CA ILE A 238 0.49 8.58 -5.46
C ILE A 238 0.97 9.75 -6.33
N GLU A 239 0.74 10.99 -5.92
CA GLU A 239 1.25 12.18 -6.63
C GLU A 239 2.78 12.14 -6.76
N THR A 240 3.47 11.86 -5.64
CA THR A 240 4.94 11.73 -5.61
C THR A 240 5.42 10.56 -6.48
N LEU A 241 4.64 9.47 -6.55
CA LEU A 241 4.92 8.34 -7.42
C LEU A 241 4.82 8.73 -8.89
N GLY A 242 3.78 9.47 -9.27
CA GLY A 242 3.60 10.01 -10.62
C GLY A 242 4.76 10.89 -11.06
N GLU A 243 5.20 11.82 -10.22
CA GLU A 243 6.39 12.66 -10.50
C GLU A 243 7.66 11.80 -10.66
N SER A 244 7.82 10.75 -9.85
CA SER A 244 8.98 9.87 -9.96
C SER A 244 8.99 9.07 -11.25
N VAL A 245 7.82 8.57 -11.68
CA VAL A 245 7.62 7.86 -12.94
C VAL A 245 7.98 8.78 -14.11
N GLU A 246 7.54 10.04 -14.12
CA GLU A 246 7.90 11.00 -15.18
C GLU A 246 9.40 11.28 -15.26
N ARG A 247 10.08 11.40 -14.11
CA ARG A 247 11.54 11.56 -14.09
C ARG A 247 12.27 10.34 -14.64
N VAL A 248 11.81 9.13 -14.32
CA VAL A 248 12.39 7.88 -14.84
C VAL A 248 12.17 7.78 -16.34
N ASP A 249 10.96 8.06 -16.84
CA ASP A 249 10.65 8.07 -18.27
C ASP A 249 11.56 9.06 -19.04
N GLY A 250 11.75 10.27 -18.51
CA GLY A 250 12.65 11.26 -19.12
C GLY A 250 14.12 10.83 -19.13
N ALA A 251 14.59 10.20 -18.06
CA ALA A 251 15.95 9.67 -17.98
C ALA A 251 16.16 8.50 -18.96
N VAL A 252 15.18 7.60 -19.09
CA VAL A 252 15.21 6.49 -20.04
C VAL A 252 15.22 7.03 -21.48
N ALA A 253 14.35 7.99 -21.82
CA ALA A 253 14.33 8.60 -23.15
C ALA A 253 15.67 9.26 -23.52
N THR A 254 16.29 9.97 -22.57
CA THR A 254 17.62 10.57 -22.75
C THR A 254 18.70 9.50 -22.96
N ALA A 255 18.64 8.39 -22.19
CA ALA A 255 19.61 7.30 -22.30
C ALA A 255 19.48 6.56 -23.64
N VAL A 256 18.26 6.29 -24.10
CA VAL A 256 17.99 5.68 -25.42
C VAL A 256 18.50 6.58 -26.54
N THR A 257 18.30 7.90 -26.44
CA THR A 257 18.85 8.85 -27.41
C THR A 257 20.39 8.83 -27.42
N SER A 258 21.01 8.70 -26.24
CA SER A 258 22.47 8.60 -26.11
C SER A 258 23.04 7.31 -26.71
N LEU A 259 22.25 6.24 -26.81
CA LEU A 259 22.68 5.01 -27.50
C LEU A 259 22.90 5.24 -29.00
N GLN A 260 22.39 6.31 -29.62
CA GLN A 260 22.71 6.65 -31.00
C GLN A 260 24.22 6.94 -31.22
N PHE A 261 24.94 7.38 -30.18
CA PHE A 261 26.41 7.52 -30.24
C PHE A 261 27.15 6.17 -30.37
N GLN A 262 26.49 5.04 -30.08
CA GLN A 262 27.03 3.71 -30.38
C GLN A 262 27.35 3.56 -31.85
N ASP A 263 26.39 3.87 -32.72
CA ASP A 263 26.48 3.52 -34.13
C ASP A 263 27.71 4.22 -34.74
N MET A 264 27.91 5.48 -34.33
CA MET A 264 29.10 6.25 -34.61
C MET A 264 30.40 5.58 -34.12
N THR A 265 30.43 5.06 -32.89
CA THR A 265 31.59 4.35 -32.33
C THR A 265 31.89 3.06 -33.10
N SER A 266 30.86 2.30 -33.47
CA SER A 266 30.98 1.08 -34.27
C SER A 266 31.52 1.38 -35.68
N GLN A 267 31.05 2.47 -36.30
CA GLN A 267 31.55 2.95 -37.58
C GLN A 267 33.02 3.38 -37.50
N LEU A 268 33.43 4.09 -36.43
CA LEU A 268 34.82 4.47 -36.19
C LEU A 268 35.73 3.24 -36.06
N ILE A 269 35.34 2.25 -35.26
CA ILE A 269 36.12 1.00 -35.09
C ILE A 269 36.26 0.29 -36.43
N GLY A 270 35.17 0.15 -37.19
CA GLY A 270 35.20 -0.46 -38.53
C GLY A 270 36.04 0.32 -39.54
N HIS A 271 36.18 1.65 -39.36
CA HIS A 271 37.09 2.47 -40.17
C HIS A 271 38.56 2.24 -39.77
N VAL A 272 38.87 2.17 -38.48
CA VAL A 272 40.22 1.87 -37.97
C VAL A 272 40.68 0.48 -38.40
N GLN A 273 39.81 -0.54 -38.31
CA GLN A 273 40.08 -1.89 -38.81
C GLN A 273 40.44 -1.90 -40.30
N ARG A 274 39.69 -1.16 -41.14
CA ARG A 274 39.99 -1.02 -42.58
C ARG A 274 41.35 -0.35 -42.82
N ARG A 275 41.71 0.66 -42.02
CA ARG A 275 43.03 1.31 -42.11
C ARG A 275 44.17 0.35 -41.74
N ILE A 276 44.01 -0.43 -40.66
CA ILE A 276 45.00 -1.44 -40.26
C ILE A 276 45.15 -2.50 -41.35
N GLY A 277 44.06 -2.98 -41.94
CA GLY A 277 44.11 -3.91 -43.07
C GLY A 277 44.83 -3.35 -44.29
N ASN A 278 44.62 -2.06 -44.61
CA ASN A 278 45.37 -1.39 -45.68
C ASN A 278 46.87 -1.24 -45.35
N VAL A 279 47.23 -1.01 -44.08
CA VAL A 279 48.63 -1.00 -43.63
C VAL A 279 49.26 -2.38 -43.75
N ASP A 280 48.55 -3.44 -43.35
CA ASP A 280 49.01 -4.83 -43.52
C ASP A 280 49.21 -5.20 -45.00
N ASP A 281 48.30 -4.78 -45.88
CA ASP A 281 48.44 -4.96 -47.34
C ASP A 281 49.68 -4.26 -47.91
N VAL A 282 49.98 -3.03 -47.47
CA VAL A 282 51.20 -2.31 -47.84
C VAL A 282 52.44 -3.07 -47.34
N MET A 283 52.41 -3.52 -46.09
CA MET A 283 53.52 -4.29 -45.49
C MET A 283 53.78 -5.61 -46.23
N LYS A 284 52.72 -6.34 -46.63
CA LYS A 284 52.83 -7.54 -47.47
C LYS A 284 53.43 -7.22 -48.83
N ALA A 285 52.95 -6.18 -49.50
CA ALA A 285 53.48 -5.78 -50.81
C ALA A 285 54.97 -5.37 -50.72
N MET A 286 55.36 -4.66 -49.66
CA MET A 286 56.76 -4.28 -49.41
C MET A 286 57.64 -5.49 -49.08
N HIS A 287 57.12 -6.47 -48.33
CA HIS A 287 57.83 -7.71 -48.02
C HIS A 287 58.03 -8.57 -49.27
N ASP A 288 56.98 -8.76 -50.08
CA ASP A 288 57.05 -9.47 -51.37
C ASP A 288 58.10 -8.81 -52.30
N MET A 289 58.08 -7.48 -52.38
CA MET A 289 59.06 -6.70 -53.14
C MET A 289 60.50 -6.90 -52.63
N SER A 290 60.70 -6.86 -51.32
CA SER A 290 62.01 -7.12 -50.71
C SER A 290 62.51 -8.53 -50.98
N ALA A 291 61.64 -9.54 -50.91
CA ALA A 291 62.00 -10.93 -51.18
C ALA A 291 62.38 -11.16 -52.65
N ALA A 292 61.61 -10.58 -53.57
CA ALA A 292 61.87 -10.67 -55.00
C ALA A 292 63.15 -9.91 -55.42
N ALA A 293 63.47 -8.79 -54.74
CA ALA A 293 64.72 -8.06 -54.94
C ALA A 293 65.95 -8.92 -54.61
N VAL A 294 65.86 -9.73 -53.54
CA VAL A 294 66.90 -10.68 -53.15
C VAL A 294 67.04 -11.83 -54.15
N LEU A 295 65.93 -12.27 -54.76
CA LEU A 295 65.90 -13.33 -55.77
C LEU A 295 66.24 -12.85 -57.19
N GLY A 296 66.49 -11.55 -57.39
CA GLY A 296 66.83 -10.97 -58.70
C GLY A 296 65.67 -10.99 -59.71
N GLN A 297 64.43 -10.99 -59.24
CA GLN A 297 63.22 -11.02 -60.07
C GLN A 297 62.84 -9.61 -60.58
N ASP A 298 61.91 -9.52 -61.53
CA ASP A 298 61.42 -8.25 -62.08
C ASP A 298 60.68 -7.42 -61.00
N MET A 299 61.25 -6.26 -60.68
CA MET A 299 60.75 -5.37 -59.63
C MET A 299 59.59 -4.49 -60.06
N THR A 300 59.35 -4.35 -61.36
CA THR A 300 58.31 -3.44 -61.88
C THR A 300 56.91 -3.85 -61.43
N ALA A 301 56.61 -5.14 -61.43
CA ALA A 301 55.32 -5.67 -60.98
C ALA A 301 55.13 -5.50 -59.45
N HIS A 302 56.19 -5.69 -58.66
CA HIS A 302 56.11 -5.56 -57.20
C HIS A 302 56.05 -4.10 -56.74
N ALA A 303 56.77 -3.20 -57.42
CA ALA A 303 56.67 -1.77 -57.20
C ALA A 303 55.25 -1.24 -57.48
N ARG A 304 54.58 -1.72 -58.54
CA ARG A 304 53.17 -1.39 -58.81
C ARG A 304 52.23 -1.87 -57.69
N ARG A 305 52.40 -3.10 -57.19
CA ARG A 305 51.59 -3.63 -56.08
C ARG A 305 51.74 -2.79 -54.80
N VAL A 306 52.96 -2.31 -54.49
CA VAL A 306 53.20 -1.41 -53.35
C VAL A 306 52.53 -0.05 -53.56
N ASP A 307 52.63 0.51 -54.78
CA ASP A 307 52.01 1.79 -55.11
C ASP A 307 50.47 1.73 -55.04
N GLU A 308 49.87 0.66 -55.56
CA GLU A 308 48.43 0.38 -55.46
C GLU A 308 47.97 0.23 -54.00
N ALA A 309 48.70 -0.53 -53.18
CA ALA A 309 48.39 -0.69 -51.75
C ALA A 309 48.52 0.65 -50.99
N THR A 310 49.56 1.43 -51.29
CA THR A 310 49.78 2.76 -50.69
C THR A 310 48.71 3.76 -51.13
N GLY A 311 48.26 3.67 -52.38
CA GLY A 311 47.14 4.43 -52.93
C GLY A 311 45.83 4.14 -52.19
N ARG A 312 45.53 2.86 -51.94
CA ARG A 312 44.36 2.44 -51.14
C ARG A 312 44.42 2.97 -49.70
N LEU A 313 45.60 2.92 -49.06
CA LEU A 313 45.79 3.47 -47.71
C LEU A 313 45.56 4.99 -47.66
N ARG A 314 46.08 5.74 -48.63
CA ARG A 314 45.86 7.20 -48.73
C ARG A 314 44.39 7.55 -48.98
N ALA A 315 43.70 6.79 -49.83
CA ALA A 315 42.28 7.01 -50.11
C ALA A 315 41.40 6.82 -48.86
N ALA A 316 41.79 5.90 -47.97
CA ALA A 316 41.08 5.67 -46.71
C ALA A 316 41.23 6.82 -45.69
N ASP A 317 42.28 7.65 -45.78
CA ASP A 317 42.49 8.79 -44.88
C ASP A 317 41.53 9.96 -45.19
N ASN A 318 41.16 10.12 -46.46
CA ASN A 318 40.28 11.20 -46.94
C ASN A 318 38.78 10.92 -46.74
N ASN A 319 38.40 9.69 -46.35
CA ASN A 319 37.01 9.24 -46.28
C ASN A 319 36.64 8.79 -44.86
N ASN A 320 36.92 9.62 -43.85
CA ASN A 320 36.45 9.39 -42.48
C ASN A 320 34.99 9.87 -42.33
N PRO A 321 34.00 8.97 -42.26
CA PRO A 321 32.58 9.35 -42.23
C PRO A 321 32.19 10.14 -40.98
N VAL A 322 32.88 9.96 -39.86
CA VAL A 322 32.54 10.56 -38.57
C VAL A 322 33.16 11.96 -38.38
N ALA A 323 34.16 12.32 -39.19
CA ALA A 323 34.72 13.68 -39.19
C ALA A 323 33.80 14.72 -39.86
N GLN A 324 32.82 14.27 -40.67
CA GLN A 324 31.87 15.15 -41.36
C GLN A 324 30.61 15.44 -40.54
N SER A 325 30.27 14.60 -39.56
CA SER A 325 29.18 14.82 -38.60
C SER A 325 29.70 15.56 -37.37
N ALA A 326 30.07 16.83 -37.54
CA ALA A 326 30.38 17.70 -36.42
C ALA A 326 29.13 17.93 -35.57
N PHE A 327 29.17 17.42 -34.33
CA PHE A 327 28.55 17.96 -33.12
C PHE A 327 27.45 19.02 -33.33
N ARG A 328 26.18 18.58 -33.33
CA ARG A 328 25.07 19.40 -32.84
C ARG A 328 24.56 18.78 -31.55
N GLU A 329 25.23 19.13 -30.47
CA GLU A 329 24.90 18.77 -29.09
C GLU A 329 23.68 19.59 -28.55
N GLY A 330 22.77 20.04 -29.42
CA GLY A 330 21.80 21.08 -29.05
C GLY A 330 20.45 21.12 -29.78
N GLU A 331 20.14 20.18 -30.67
CA GLU A 331 18.79 20.07 -31.26
C GLU A 331 18.21 18.69 -30.94
N ILE A 332 17.97 18.44 -29.66
CA ILE A 332 16.85 17.59 -29.27
C ILE A 332 15.69 18.56 -29.08
N GLU A 333 15.02 18.94 -30.18
CA GLU A 333 13.68 19.51 -30.07
C GLU A 333 12.80 18.43 -29.44
N LEU A 334 12.47 18.62 -28.16
CA LEU A 334 11.35 17.93 -27.54
C LEU A 334 10.08 18.35 -28.28
N PHE A 335 9.54 17.45 -29.10
CA PHE A 335 8.11 17.42 -29.42
C PHE A 335 7.43 16.33 -28.59
#